data_AF-K1XNM2-F1
#
_entry.id   AF-K1XNM2-F1
#
_cell.length_a   1.000
_cell.length_b   1.000
_cell.length_c   1.000
_cell.angle_alpha   90.00
_cell.angle_beta   90.00
_cell.angle_gamma   90.00
#
_symmetry.space_group_name_H-M   'P 1'
#
loop_
_entity.id
_entity.type
_entity.pdbx_description
1 polymer ?
#
loop_
_entity_poly.entity_id
_entity_poly.type
_entity_poly.pdbx_seq_one_letter_code
_entity_poly.pdbx_strand_id
1 'polypeptide(L)'
;MLYKSIILALAAATTVAGHGAIVKAVGDMGGSGQALGVVDGTPRTGTKKDPNQLDSTRFKNEAADQCGETLGGGTNNPAAQVPAMIAANPGAMPQISAGGMVMMTLHQVNGDGAGPYTCMMDATGTGNGPWTMMQVATNVPGTNSRSKAKATDFPLTAMVPADQTCTGSMGGQDGMCMVKCMNDANAGPFGGCVPVQMGGTNATNPPPPQKRSLKSKVLRA
;
A
#
# COMPACT_ATOMS: atom_id res chain seq x y z
N MET A 1 20.75 34.15 50.20
CA MET A 1 21.21 33.76 48.85
C MET A 1 21.39 32.25 48.84
N LEU A 2 20.66 31.52 47.99
CA LEU A 2 21.10 30.32 47.25
C LEU A 2 19.85 29.75 46.54
N TYR A 3 19.68 30.14 45.28
CA TYR A 3 18.66 29.57 44.40
C TYR A 3 19.01 28.11 44.11
N LYS A 4 18.11 27.19 44.46
CA LYS A 4 18.20 25.77 44.08
C LYS A 4 17.84 25.65 42.59
N SER A 5 18.85 25.56 41.75
CA SER A 5 18.69 25.28 40.32
C SER A 5 18.10 23.88 40.11
N ILE A 6 16.87 23.82 39.59
CA ILE A 6 16.30 22.59 39.04
C ILE A 6 16.84 22.46 37.62
N ILE A 7 17.76 21.51 37.42
CA ILE A 7 18.22 21.14 36.07
C ILE A 7 17.12 20.29 35.43
N LEU A 8 16.34 20.91 34.54
CA LEU A 8 15.38 20.23 33.70
C LEU A 8 16.16 19.48 32.61
N ALA A 9 16.44 18.20 32.83
CA ALA A 9 17.04 17.34 31.82
C ALA A 9 16.02 17.12 30.69
N LEU A 10 16.20 17.87 29.59
CA LEU A 10 15.42 17.68 28.37
C LEU A 10 15.90 16.38 27.71
N ALA A 11 15.24 15.26 28.00
CA ALA A 11 15.45 14.03 27.26
C ALA A 11 15.09 14.30 25.79
N ALA A 12 16.10 14.35 24.91
CA ALA A 12 15.88 14.33 23.48
C ALA A 12 15.19 13.00 23.14
N ALA A 13 13.86 13.03 23.03
CA ALA A 13 13.10 11.92 22.49
C ALA A 13 13.59 11.73 21.06
N THR A 14 14.43 10.71 20.84
CA THR A 14 14.68 10.24 19.48
C THR A 14 13.33 9.82 18.94
N THR A 15 12.78 10.63 18.05
CA THR A 15 11.61 10.25 17.27
C THR A 15 12.06 9.05 16.46
N VAL A 16 11.80 7.86 17.00
CA VAL A 16 11.95 6.62 16.25
C VAL A 16 11.05 6.81 15.05
N ALA A 17 11.69 6.95 13.90
CA ALA A 17 10.99 7.22 12.68
C ALA A 17 10.32 5.90 12.29
N GLY A 18 9.01 5.80 12.47
CA GLY A 18 8.20 4.67 12.03
C GLY A 18 8.23 4.47 10.56
N HIS A 19 8.31 3.23 10.10
CA HIS A 19 8.36 2.98 8.68
C HIS A 19 7.62 1.69 8.38
N GLY A 20 6.56 1.83 7.58
CA GLY A 20 5.82 0.74 6.97
C GLY A 20 5.73 1.03 5.49
N ALA A 21 6.09 0.07 4.64
CA ALA A 21 6.04 0.21 3.19
C ALA A 21 5.20 -0.93 2.59
N ILE A 22 4.30 -0.61 1.66
CA ILE A 22 3.54 -1.63 0.93
C ILE A 22 4.42 -2.11 -0.23
N VAL A 23 5.22 -3.14 0.04
CA VAL A 23 6.25 -3.67 -0.87
C VAL A 23 5.69 -4.62 -1.93
N LYS A 24 4.45 -5.08 -1.74
CA LYS A 24 3.75 -5.91 -2.72
C LYS A 24 2.26 -5.67 -2.63
N ALA A 25 1.59 -5.68 -3.78
CA ALA A 25 0.15 -5.68 -3.90
C ALA A 25 -0.26 -6.60 -5.05
N VAL A 26 -1.33 -7.37 -4.87
CA VAL A 26 -1.91 -8.30 -5.85
C VAL A 26 -3.40 -8.07 -5.83
N GLY A 27 -4.03 -7.92 -6.99
CA GLY A 27 -5.48 -7.82 -7.07
C GLY A 27 -6.12 -9.21 -7.15
N ASP A 28 -7.43 -9.30 -6.89
CA ASP A 28 -8.17 -10.56 -6.93
C ASP A 28 -8.17 -11.25 -8.29
N MET A 29 -7.93 -10.50 -9.37
CA MET A 29 -7.77 -11.03 -10.73
C MET A 29 -6.31 -11.19 -11.15
N GLY A 30 -5.37 -11.08 -10.20
CA GLY A 30 -3.94 -11.27 -10.42
C GLY A 30 -3.16 -9.97 -10.57
N GLY A 31 -2.04 -10.05 -11.27
CA GLY A 31 -1.04 -8.97 -11.33
C GLY A 31 -0.31 -8.76 -10.00
N SER A 32 0.83 -8.10 -10.04
CA SER A 32 1.59 -7.66 -8.88
C SER A 32 2.23 -6.29 -9.07
N GLY A 33 2.06 -5.42 -8.09
CA GLY A 33 2.73 -4.12 -8.01
C GLY A 33 3.23 -3.84 -6.60
N GLN A 34 3.55 -2.57 -6.34
CA GLN A 34 3.95 -2.04 -5.04
C GLN A 34 3.39 -0.64 -4.87
N ALA A 35 3.55 -0.03 -3.69
CA ALA A 35 3.17 1.37 -3.52
C ALA A 35 4.12 2.33 -4.24
N LEU A 36 3.62 3.52 -4.57
CA LEU A 36 4.40 4.63 -5.07
C LEU A 36 5.53 4.99 -4.11
N GLY A 37 6.69 5.33 -4.68
CA GLY A 37 7.88 5.72 -3.92
C GLY A 37 8.66 4.56 -3.30
N VAL A 38 8.13 3.34 -3.31
CA VAL A 38 8.84 2.14 -2.86
C VAL A 38 9.95 1.80 -3.88
N VAL A 39 11.16 1.55 -3.37
CA VAL A 39 12.34 1.27 -4.20
C VAL A 39 12.78 -0.17 -4.01
N ASP A 40 12.92 -0.90 -5.11
CA ASP A 40 13.45 -2.25 -5.09
C ASP A 40 14.91 -2.24 -4.57
N GLY A 41 15.22 -3.18 -3.66
CA GLY A 41 16.55 -3.28 -3.06
C GLY A 41 16.80 -2.41 -1.83
N THR A 42 15.86 -1.55 -1.43
CA THR A 42 15.95 -0.88 -0.11
C THR A 42 16.01 -1.96 0.99
N PRO A 43 17.04 -1.98 1.86
CA PRO A 43 17.25 -3.11 2.76
C PRO A 43 16.10 -3.33 3.75
N ARG A 44 15.51 -2.26 4.30
CA ARG A 44 14.40 -2.28 5.27
C ARG A 44 14.62 -3.17 6.50
N THR A 45 15.84 -3.65 6.72
CA THR A 45 16.20 -4.55 7.84
C THR A 45 16.68 -3.82 9.09
N GLY A 46 17.04 -2.55 8.98
CA GLY A 46 17.63 -1.73 10.04
C GLY A 46 16.74 -0.60 10.55
N THR A 47 16.98 -0.18 11.80
CA THR A 47 16.25 0.94 12.42
C THR A 47 16.83 2.32 12.10
N LYS A 48 18.00 2.38 11.45
CA LYS A 48 18.58 3.65 10.97
C LYS A 48 17.81 4.14 9.76
N LYS A 49 17.56 5.45 9.71
CA LYS A 49 16.85 6.10 8.59
C LYS A 49 17.49 5.77 7.24
N ASP A 50 18.78 6.03 7.09
CA ASP A 50 19.55 5.70 5.91
C ASP A 50 20.28 4.36 6.14
N PRO A 51 20.16 3.36 5.25
CA PRO A 51 19.37 3.32 4.00
C PRO A 51 17.96 2.73 4.14
N ASN A 52 17.56 2.31 5.35
CA ASN A 52 16.47 1.34 5.52
C ASN A 52 15.05 1.90 5.36
N GLN A 53 14.90 3.22 5.38
CA GLN A 53 13.63 3.88 5.62
C GLN A 53 13.36 5.02 4.63
N LEU A 54 14.22 5.18 3.63
CA LEU A 54 14.14 6.29 2.69
C LEU A 54 12.88 6.24 1.81
N ASP A 55 12.29 5.07 1.63
CA ASP A 55 11.20 4.83 0.70
C ASP A 55 9.86 4.47 1.37
N SER A 56 9.77 4.55 2.70
CA SER A 56 8.47 4.37 3.35
C SER A 56 7.69 5.66 3.29
N THR A 57 6.50 5.57 2.70
CA THR A 57 5.64 6.72 2.50
C THR A 57 5.07 7.19 3.83
N ARG A 58 5.10 8.51 4.04
CA ARG A 58 4.37 9.19 5.12
C ARG A 58 3.33 10.14 4.55
N PHE A 59 2.16 10.21 5.16
CA PHE A 59 1.10 11.14 4.79
C PHE A 59 1.11 12.34 5.75
N LYS A 60 1.91 13.36 5.40
CA LYS A 60 2.07 14.60 6.17
C LYS A 60 2.15 15.81 5.25
N ASN A 61 2.00 16.98 5.84
CA ASN A 61 2.12 18.27 5.15
C ASN A 61 1.15 18.34 3.96
N GLU A 62 1.56 19.01 2.88
CA GLU A 62 0.78 19.16 1.65
C GLU A 62 0.44 17.82 0.97
N ALA A 63 1.20 16.76 1.25
CA ALA A 63 0.99 15.43 0.70
C ALA A 63 0.07 14.53 1.56
N ALA A 64 -0.44 15.04 2.69
CA ALA A 64 -1.25 14.26 3.64
C ALA A 64 -2.53 13.72 3.01
N ASP A 65 -3.21 14.54 2.20
CA ASP A 65 -4.47 14.17 1.53
C ASP A 65 -4.25 13.51 0.16
N GLN A 66 -3.00 13.49 -0.32
CA GLN A 66 -2.60 12.90 -1.60
C GLN A 66 -1.96 11.51 -1.37
N CYS A 67 -1.01 11.12 -2.23
CA CYS A 67 -0.23 9.88 -2.12
C CYS A 67 1.01 9.96 -1.24
N GLY A 68 1.10 10.96 -0.37
CA GLY A 68 2.18 11.09 0.61
C GLY A 68 3.53 11.40 -0.03
N GLU A 69 4.57 11.31 0.79
CA GLU A 69 5.95 11.58 0.40
C GLU A 69 6.88 10.53 1.00
N THR A 70 8.01 10.29 0.34
CA THR A 70 9.12 9.50 0.86
C THR A 70 10.31 10.40 1.18
N LEU A 71 11.19 9.96 2.08
CA LEU A 71 12.36 10.74 2.47
C LEU A 71 13.43 10.78 1.38
N GLY A 72 13.54 9.73 0.56
CA GLY A 72 14.49 9.62 -0.53
C GLY A 72 13.97 10.16 -1.87
N GLY A 73 12.66 10.06 -2.13
CA GLY A 73 12.04 10.45 -3.40
C GLY A 73 11.20 11.72 -3.36
N GLY A 74 10.94 12.30 -2.19
CA GLY A 74 10.04 13.46 -2.03
C GLY A 74 8.58 13.09 -2.21
N THR A 75 7.74 14.08 -2.55
CA THR A 75 6.30 13.90 -2.80
C THR A 75 6.06 12.88 -3.92
N ASN A 76 5.22 11.89 -3.66
CA ASN A 76 4.82 10.93 -4.69
C ASN A 76 4.01 11.64 -5.77
N ASN A 77 4.37 11.38 -7.03
CA ASN A 77 3.72 11.91 -8.22
C ASN A 77 3.16 10.75 -9.05
N PRO A 78 1.89 10.36 -8.85
CA PRO A 78 1.26 9.28 -9.59
C PRO A 78 1.42 9.42 -11.11
N ALA A 79 1.24 10.63 -11.66
CA ALA A 79 1.32 10.89 -13.10
C ALA A 79 2.70 10.59 -13.70
N ALA A 80 3.77 10.67 -12.91
CA ALA A 80 5.12 10.30 -13.35
C ALA A 80 5.50 8.86 -12.96
N GLN A 81 5.13 8.43 -11.75
CA GLN A 81 5.56 7.16 -11.17
C GLN A 81 4.80 5.96 -11.73
N VAL A 82 3.48 6.06 -11.95
CA VAL A 82 2.69 4.93 -12.48
C VAL A 82 3.13 4.55 -13.90
N PRO A 83 3.33 5.49 -14.86
CA PRO A 83 3.89 5.14 -16.17
C PRO A 83 5.27 4.47 -16.07
N ALA A 84 6.14 4.95 -15.16
CA ALA A 84 7.45 4.34 -14.94
C ALA A 84 7.34 2.91 -14.40
N MET A 85 6.41 2.66 -13.47
CA MET A 85 6.13 1.32 -12.94
C MET A 85 5.61 0.36 -14.02
N ILE A 86 4.68 0.84 -14.87
CA ILE A 86 4.16 0.05 -16.00
C ILE A 86 5.27 -0.26 -17.00
N ALA A 87 6.13 0.72 -17.31
CA ALA A 87 7.25 0.52 -18.23
C ALA A 87 8.29 -0.46 -17.67
N ALA A 88 8.55 -0.42 -16.36
CA ALA A 88 9.48 -1.34 -15.70
C ALA A 88 8.95 -2.78 -15.66
N ASN A 89 7.62 -2.97 -15.52
CA ASN A 89 6.98 -4.29 -15.45
C ASN A 89 5.67 -4.33 -16.27
N PRO A 90 5.76 -4.44 -17.62
CA PRO A 90 4.58 -4.43 -18.47
C PRO A 90 3.59 -5.56 -18.15
N GLY A 91 2.31 -5.24 -18.05
CA GLY A 91 1.25 -6.21 -17.75
C GLY A 91 1.22 -6.73 -16.32
N ALA A 92 2.08 -6.23 -15.44
CA ALA A 92 2.15 -6.68 -14.05
C ALA A 92 1.22 -5.92 -13.10
N MET A 93 0.52 -4.86 -13.50
CA MET A 93 -0.30 -4.08 -12.56
C MET A 93 -1.34 -4.92 -11.79
N PRO A 94 -1.57 -4.68 -10.48
CA PRO A 94 -2.60 -5.39 -9.72
C PRO A 94 -3.97 -5.24 -10.39
N GLN A 95 -4.59 -6.36 -10.76
CA GLN A 95 -5.87 -6.41 -11.45
C GLN A 95 -7.00 -6.70 -10.47
N ILE A 96 -7.97 -5.81 -10.37
CA ILE A 96 -9.07 -5.88 -9.41
C ILE A 96 -10.44 -5.98 -10.08
N SER A 97 -11.41 -6.59 -9.39
CA SER A 97 -12.82 -6.53 -9.77
C SER A 97 -13.64 -5.72 -8.77
N ALA A 98 -14.79 -5.20 -9.19
CA ALA A 98 -15.75 -4.57 -8.28
C ALA A 98 -16.27 -5.61 -7.26
N GLY A 99 -16.22 -5.28 -5.97
CA GLY A 99 -16.51 -6.24 -4.89
C GLY A 99 -15.40 -7.26 -4.61
N GLY A 100 -14.31 -7.21 -5.38
CA GLY A 100 -13.11 -8.02 -5.19
C GLY A 100 -12.22 -7.51 -4.05
N MET A 101 -10.90 -7.67 -4.19
CA MET A 101 -9.97 -7.37 -3.12
C MET A 101 -8.56 -7.03 -3.63
N VAL A 102 -7.85 -6.22 -2.84
CA VAL A 102 -6.43 -5.94 -3.01
C VAL A 102 -5.68 -6.56 -1.83
N MET A 103 -4.83 -7.54 -2.12
CA MET A 103 -3.97 -8.22 -1.15
C MET A 103 -2.59 -7.59 -1.17
N MET A 104 -2.21 -6.96 -0.06
CA MET A 104 -0.96 -6.26 0.12
C MET A 104 -0.05 -6.98 1.12
N THR A 105 1.25 -6.83 0.90
CA THR A 105 2.29 -7.12 1.89
C THR A 105 2.81 -5.79 2.39
N LEU A 106 2.55 -5.50 3.66
CA LEU A 106 3.14 -4.38 4.36
C LEU A 106 4.42 -4.87 5.05
N HIS A 107 5.55 -4.30 4.67
CA HIS A 107 6.80 -4.48 5.40
C HIS A 107 6.89 -3.47 6.55
N GLN A 108 6.75 -3.94 7.78
CA GLN A 108 6.98 -3.15 8.98
C GLN A 108 8.48 -3.13 9.29
N VAL A 109 9.13 -1.97 9.07
CA VAL A 109 10.57 -1.79 9.35
C VAL A 109 10.83 -1.75 10.85
N ASN A 110 10.03 -0.99 11.60
CA ASN A 110 10.16 -0.83 13.05
C ASN A 110 8.82 -0.51 13.73
N GLY A 111 8.86 -0.10 15.00
CA GLY A 111 7.72 -0.18 15.90
C GLY A 111 6.47 0.57 15.45
N ASP A 112 6.59 1.73 14.80
CA ASP A 112 5.47 2.57 14.32
C ASP A 112 4.98 2.27 12.90
N GLY A 113 5.60 1.32 12.20
CA GLY A 113 5.02 0.78 10.96
C GLY A 113 3.93 -0.27 11.21
N ALA A 114 3.47 -0.42 12.46
CA ALA A 114 2.45 -1.41 12.81
C ALA A 114 1.04 -0.88 12.55
N GLY A 115 0.04 -1.74 12.69
CA GLY A 115 -1.36 -1.35 12.48
C GLY A 115 -2.09 -0.85 13.73
N PRO A 116 -3.41 -0.65 13.63
CA PRO A 116 -4.22 -0.94 12.44
C PRO A 116 -4.04 0.06 11.30
N TYR A 117 -4.25 -0.39 10.08
CA TYR A 117 -4.30 0.41 8.87
C TYR A 117 -5.74 0.65 8.43
N THR A 118 -5.98 1.83 7.88
CA THR A 118 -7.19 2.22 7.16
C THR A 118 -6.88 2.31 5.68
N CYS A 119 -7.77 1.80 4.83
CA CYS A 119 -7.62 1.87 3.38
C CYS A 119 -8.79 2.63 2.73
N MET A 120 -8.49 3.36 1.66
CA MET A 120 -9.43 4.13 0.87
C MET A 120 -9.04 4.07 -0.61
N MET A 121 -10.00 4.31 -1.49
CA MET A 121 -9.82 4.23 -2.95
C MET A 121 -10.23 5.54 -3.62
N ASP A 122 -9.42 5.96 -4.59
CA ASP A 122 -9.71 7.04 -5.54
C ASP A 122 -9.99 6.41 -6.92
N ALA A 123 -11.21 6.65 -7.42
CA ALA A 123 -11.69 6.14 -8.69
C ALA A 123 -10.93 6.70 -9.91
N THR A 124 -10.33 7.88 -9.78
CA THR A 124 -9.65 8.59 -10.88
C THR A 124 -8.23 8.09 -11.11
N GLY A 125 -7.66 7.35 -10.15
CA GLY A 125 -6.26 6.92 -10.18
C GLY A 125 -5.24 8.05 -10.02
N THR A 126 -5.68 9.29 -9.81
CA THR A 126 -4.79 10.46 -9.74
C THR A 126 -4.09 10.57 -8.38
N GLY A 127 -4.61 9.91 -7.35
CA GLY A 127 -4.05 9.94 -6.01
C GLY A 127 -4.38 11.24 -5.25
N ASN A 128 -5.37 12.00 -5.71
CA ASN A 128 -5.83 13.25 -5.09
C ASN A 128 -7.25 13.16 -4.53
N GLY A 129 -7.86 11.96 -4.58
CA GLY A 129 -9.26 11.76 -4.22
C GLY A 129 -10.23 12.16 -5.33
N PRO A 130 -11.56 12.13 -5.08
CA PRO A 130 -12.18 11.84 -3.79
C PRO A 130 -11.89 10.43 -3.29
N TRP A 131 -11.80 10.26 -1.97
CA TRP A 131 -11.46 9.00 -1.32
C TRP A 131 -12.70 8.31 -0.77
N THR A 132 -12.94 7.08 -1.21
CA THR A 132 -13.99 6.21 -0.67
C THR A 132 -13.36 5.16 0.24
N MET A 133 -13.87 5.01 1.46
CA MET A 133 -13.36 4.04 2.42
C MET A 133 -13.52 2.60 1.92
N MET A 134 -12.47 1.79 2.12
CA MET A 134 -12.49 0.36 1.84
C MET A 134 -12.62 -0.42 3.15
N GLN A 135 -13.35 -1.53 3.13
CA GLN A 135 -13.35 -2.46 4.26
C GLN A 135 -12.00 -3.19 4.31
N VAL A 136 -11.30 -3.13 5.44
CA VAL A 136 -10.06 -3.89 5.66
C VAL A 136 -10.42 -5.27 6.22
N ALA A 137 -10.24 -6.32 5.42
CA ALA A 137 -10.56 -7.70 5.77
C ALA A 137 -9.46 -8.38 6.60
N THR A 138 -8.20 -8.07 6.30
CA THR A 138 -7.03 -8.52 7.08
C THR A 138 -6.20 -7.29 7.40
N ASN A 139 -5.90 -7.07 8.67
CA ASN A 139 -5.15 -5.89 9.10
C ASN A 139 -3.81 -6.27 9.72
N VAL A 140 -2.86 -5.33 9.64
CA VAL A 140 -1.54 -5.46 10.24
C VAL A 140 -1.69 -5.42 11.77
N PRO A 141 -1.06 -6.33 12.51
CA PRO A 141 -1.16 -6.34 13.96
C PRO A 141 -0.50 -5.10 14.58
N GLY A 142 -1.08 -4.61 15.67
CA GLY A 142 -0.57 -3.45 16.40
C GLY A 142 -1.65 -2.81 17.25
N THR A 143 -1.23 -1.85 18.07
CA THR A 143 -2.14 -1.00 18.85
C THR A 143 -1.63 0.42 18.74
N ASN A 144 -2.49 1.36 18.33
CA ASN A 144 -2.12 2.76 18.07
C ASN A 144 -0.89 2.87 17.15
N SER A 145 -0.89 2.08 16.07
CA SER A 145 0.20 2.00 15.10
C SER A 145 1.51 1.45 15.66
N ARG A 146 1.51 0.82 16.85
CA ARG A 146 2.71 0.34 17.54
C ARG A 146 2.72 -1.19 17.70
N SER A 147 3.87 -1.80 17.47
CA SER A 147 4.17 -3.17 17.87
C SER A 147 5.67 -3.37 18.17
N LYS A 148 6.05 -4.56 18.64
CA LYS A 148 7.46 -4.92 18.87
C LYS A 148 8.14 -5.52 17.62
N ALA A 149 7.39 -5.73 16.53
CA ALA A 149 7.94 -6.29 15.31
C ALA A 149 8.96 -5.35 14.66
N LYS A 150 9.90 -5.95 13.93
CA LYS A 150 10.99 -5.27 13.22
C LYS A 150 11.30 -6.07 11.97
N ALA A 151 11.48 -5.37 10.86
CA ALA A 151 11.77 -5.97 9.55
C ALA A 151 10.85 -7.18 9.27
N THR A 152 9.55 -7.01 9.44
CA THR A 152 8.56 -8.10 9.37
C THR A 152 7.49 -7.78 8.34
N ASP A 153 7.20 -8.74 7.47
CA ASP A 153 6.09 -8.66 6.53
C ASP A 153 4.78 -9.07 7.21
N PHE A 154 3.75 -8.26 7.00
CA PHE A 154 2.39 -8.55 7.43
C PHE A 154 1.41 -8.45 6.27
N PRO A 155 0.40 -9.34 6.21
CA PRO A 155 -0.67 -9.20 5.24
C PRO A 155 -1.56 -8.00 5.60
N LEU A 156 -1.92 -7.23 4.58
CA LEU A 156 -2.95 -6.20 4.64
C LEU A 156 -3.90 -6.45 3.47
N THR A 157 -5.20 -6.54 3.72
CA THR A 157 -6.18 -6.87 2.68
C THR A 157 -7.35 -5.93 2.73
N ALA A 158 -7.62 -5.23 1.64
CA ALA A 158 -8.71 -4.28 1.52
C ALA A 158 -9.71 -4.74 0.44
N MET A 159 -11.00 -4.67 0.74
CA MET A 159 -12.09 -5.03 -0.15
C MET A 159 -12.39 -3.86 -1.10
N VAL A 160 -12.50 -4.16 -2.39
CA VAL A 160 -12.93 -3.18 -3.40
C VAL A 160 -14.43 -2.95 -3.22
N PRO A 161 -14.92 -1.69 -3.19
CA PRO A 161 -16.35 -1.44 -3.14
C PRO A 161 -17.10 -2.15 -4.27
N ALA A 162 -18.30 -2.67 -3.99
CA ALA A 162 -19.07 -3.46 -4.96
C ALA A 162 -19.55 -2.63 -6.17
N ASP A 163 -19.69 -1.32 -5.98
CA ASP A 163 -20.07 -0.33 -6.96
C ASP A 163 -18.86 0.44 -7.54
N GLN A 164 -17.65 0.05 -7.19
CA GLN A 164 -16.45 0.72 -7.66
C GLN A 164 -16.35 0.66 -9.18
N THR A 165 -16.07 1.80 -9.80
CA THR A 165 -15.59 1.90 -11.18
C THR A 165 -14.29 2.69 -11.18
N CYS A 166 -13.29 2.22 -11.94
CA CYS A 166 -12.04 2.95 -12.14
C CYS A 166 -12.11 3.74 -13.45
N THR A 167 -11.89 5.05 -13.39
CA THR A 167 -12.01 5.97 -14.53
C THR A 167 -10.67 6.56 -14.96
N GLY A 168 -9.60 6.29 -14.20
CA GLY A 168 -8.27 6.78 -14.52
C GLY A 168 -7.70 6.17 -15.79
N SER A 169 -6.91 6.97 -16.49
CA SER A 169 -6.06 6.54 -17.59
C SER A 169 -4.63 7.02 -17.33
N MET A 170 -3.68 6.10 -17.25
CA MET A 170 -2.29 6.43 -16.93
C MET A 170 -1.33 5.39 -17.49
N GLY A 171 -0.21 5.83 -18.06
CA GLY A 171 0.80 4.92 -18.62
C GLY A 171 0.28 4.02 -19.76
N GLY A 172 -0.72 4.52 -20.52
CA GLY A 172 -1.36 3.76 -21.60
C GLY A 172 -2.33 2.67 -21.11
N GLN A 173 -2.65 2.64 -19.81
CA GLN A 173 -3.62 1.74 -19.22
C GLN A 173 -4.88 2.51 -18.82
N ASP A 174 -6.04 1.99 -19.19
CA ASP A 174 -7.35 2.49 -18.76
C ASP A 174 -7.91 1.66 -17.61
N GLY A 175 -8.85 2.24 -16.87
CA GLY A 175 -9.46 1.60 -15.72
C GLY A 175 -8.58 1.65 -14.48
N MET A 176 -7.79 2.71 -14.32
CA MET A 176 -6.87 2.88 -13.19
C MET A 176 -7.59 3.49 -11.98
N CYS A 177 -7.40 2.87 -10.81
CA CYS A 177 -7.73 3.42 -9.50
C CYS A 177 -6.46 3.58 -8.66
N MET A 178 -6.57 4.32 -7.56
CA MET A 178 -5.51 4.43 -6.56
C MET A 178 -6.02 3.95 -5.21
N VAL A 179 -5.32 3.00 -4.59
CA VAL A 179 -5.62 2.53 -3.23
C VAL A 179 -4.63 3.16 -2.27
N LYS A 180 -5.11 3.97 -1.33
CA LYS A 180 -4.32 4.54 -0.26
C LYS A 180 -4.57 3.79 1.03
N CYS A 181 -3.53 3.22 1.63
CA CYS A 181 -3.61 2.64 2.96
C CYS A 181 -2.61 3.31 3.89
N MET A 182 -3.06 3.64 5.10
CA MET A 182 -2.23 4.29 6.11
C MET A 182 -2.60 3.86 7.53
N ASN A 183 -1.63 3.82 8.44
CA ASN A 183 -1.89 3.74 9.88
C ASN A 183 -2.10 5.13 10.49
N ASP A 184 -2.19 5.21 11.81
CA ASP A 184 -2.41 6.46 12.57
C ASP A 184 -1.17 6.87 13.40
N ALA A 185 0.03 6.68 12.86
CA ALA A 185 1.25 7.00 13.60
C ALA A 185 1.51 8.52 13.66
N ASN A 186 1.75 9.07 14.85
CA ASN A 186 2.06 10.51 15.02
C ASN A 186 3.33 10.98 14.27
N ALA A 187 4.31 10.09 14.09
CA ALA A 187 5.53 10.38 13.31
C ALA A 187 5.21 10.62 11.82
N GLY A 188 4.00 10.28 11.39
CA GLY A 188 3.45 10.35 10.04
C GLY A 188 2.62 9.09 9.87
N PRO A 189 1.32 9.16 9.55
CA PRO A 189 0.61 8.01 9.02
C PRO A 189 1.49 7.35 7.95
N PHE A 190 1.87 6.10 8.17
CA PHE A 190 2.75 5.34 7.26
C PHE A 190 1.93 4.36 6.45
N GLY A 191 2.38 4.06 5.24
CA GLY A 191 1.74 3.08 4.36
C GLY A 191 2.11 3.30 2.91
N GLY A 192 1.12 3.57 2.05
CA GLY A 192 1.38 3.88 0.66
C GLY A 192 0.13 4.00 -0.22
N CYS A 193 0.35 4.54 -1.41
CA CYS A 193 -0.61 4.54 -2.51
C CYS A 193 -0.24 3.44 -3.51
N VAL A 194 -1.15 2.51 -3.77
CA VAL A 194 -0.99 1.41 -4.71
C VAL A 194 -1.87 1.68 -5.93
N PRO A 195 -1.28 1.89 -7.11
CA PRO A 195 -2.06 1.93 -8.34
C PRO A 195 -2.59 0.52 -8.66
N VAL A 196 -3.87 0.45 -9.00
CA VAL A 196 -4.55 -0.81 -9.37
C VAL A 196 -5.36 -0.57 -10.64
N GLN A 197 -5.62 -1.64 -11.38
CA GLN A 197 -6.40 -1.58 -12.62
C GLN A 197 -7.62 -2.47 -12.50
N MET A 198 -8.79 -1.95 -12.84
CA MET A 198 -9.98 -2.77 -12.98
C MET A 198 -9.86 -3.63 -14.22
N GLY A 199 -9.75 -4.95 -14.06
CA GLY A 199 -9.62 -5.82 -15.22
C GLY A 199 -10.94 -5.96 -15.95
N GLY A 200 -10.87 -5.93 -17.28
CA GLY A 200 -12.03 -5.85 -18.18
C GLY A 200 -11.87 -4.80 -19.28
N THR A 201 -10.92 -3.88 -19.16
CA THR A 201 -10.63 -2.87 -20.18
C THR A 201 -9.47 -3.23 -21.12
N ASN A 202 -8.61 -4.21 -20.78
CA ASN A 202 -7.49 -4.64 -21.65
C ASN A 202 -7.00 -6.10 -21.48
N ALA A 203 -7.76 -6.99 -20.83
CA ALA A 203 -7.30 -8.36 -20.62
C ALA A 203 -7.49 -9.24 -21.87
N THR A 204 -6.42 -9.41 -22.66
CA THR A 204 -6.28 -10.51 -23.64
C THR A 204 -5.90 -11.84 -22.99
N ASN A 205 -6.11 -12.02 -21.68
CA ASN A 205 -5.85 -13.30 -21.04
C ASN A 205 -7.09 -14.22 -21.16
N PRO A 206 -6.93 -15.47 -21.65
CA PRO A 206 -8.02 -16.42 -21.69
C PRO A 206 -8.47 -16.79 -20.28
N PRO A 207 -9.76 -17.13 -20.10
CA PRO A 207 -10.30 -17.50 -18.79
C PRO A 207 -9.53 -18.69 -18.19
N PRO A 208 -9.41 -18.76 -16.85
CA PRO A 208 -8.80 -19.92 -16.20
C PRO A 208 -9.51 -21.21 -16.63
N PRO A 209 -8.78 -22.34 -16.78
CA PRO A 209 -9.37 -23.58 -17.24
C PRO A 209 -10.48 -24.01 -16.28
N GLN A 210 -11.72 -23.99 -16.78
CA GLN A 210 -12.86 -24.52 -16.03
C GLN A 210 -12.61 -26.00 -15.75
N LYS A 211 -12.57 -26.39 -14.47
CA LYS A 211 -12.53 -27.80 -14.09
C LYS A 211 -13.81 -28.47 -14.61
N ARG A 212 -13.70 -29.24 -15.69
CA ARG A 212 -14.76 -30.13 -16.15
C ARG A 212 -15.07 -31.13 -15.03
N SER A 213 -16.23 -30.96 -14.41
CA SER A 213 -16.79 -31.98 -13.52
C SER A 213 -17.08 -33.23 -14.36
N LEU A 214 -16.22 -34.24 -14.24
CA LEU A 214 -16.44 -35.55 -14.83
C LEU A 214 -17.58 -36.23 -14.05
N LYS A 215 -18.81 -36.05 -14.52
CA LYS A 215 -19.92 -36.90 -14.09
C LYS A 215 -19.62 -38.33 -14.56
N SER A 216 -19.27 -39.20 -13.63
CA SER A 216 -19.05 -40.63 -13.85
C SER A 216 -20.27 -41.25 -14.53
N LYS A 217 -20.08 -41.71 -15.77
CA LYS A 217 -21.07 -42.53 -16.49
C LYS A 217 -20.99 -43.94 -15.89
N VAL A 218 -21.94 -44.27 -15.03
CA VAL A 218 -22.16 -45.65 -14.58
C VAL A 218 -22.59 -46.47 -15.80
N LEU A 219 -21.69 -47.30 -16.34
CA LEU A 219 -22.06 -48.37 -17.26
C LEU A 219 -22.74 -49.47 -16.43
N ARG A 220 -24.03 -49.72 -16.72
CA ARG A 220 -24.69 -50.95 -16.31
C ARG A 220 -24.32 -52.04 -17.32
N ALA A 221 -23.78 -53.14 -16.82
CA ALA A 221 -23.77 -54.43 -17.51
C ALA A 221 -25.12 -55.12 -17.26
#